data_AF-A0A2N2JQ79-F1
#
_entry.id   AF-A0A2N2JQ79-F1
#
_cell.length_a   1.000
_cell.length_b   1.000
_cell.length_c   1.000
_cell.angle_alpha   90.00
_cell.angle_beta   90.00
_cell.angle_gamma   90.00
#
_symmetry.space_group_name_H-M   'P 1'
#
loop_
_entity.id
_entity.type
_entity.pdbx_description
1 polymer ?
#
loop_
_entity_poly.entity_id
_entity_poly.type
_entity_poly.pdbx_seq_one_letter_code
_entity_poly.pdbx_strand_id
1 'polypeptide(L)'
;MNGPLVVLGAALLTVPIGAPPRSGSDAPPVAVTEATWGRRCGAPAGNATAYVRERCADTAVCLLDVDPERLGDPAPGCEKRLEVTLACPVGAKTSARRATGASGDRLVLACADVIDVREATYGGNCGAPDGNATSHLADTCEGQPSCRYVIDFEALGDPAPGCSKSYRARWSCTGGGPAQRIEVPAEAGAKHEIALRCPVAAKQSRGAGR
;
A
#
# COMPACT_ATOMS: atom_id res chain seq x y z
N MET A 1 65.12 -29.26 -37.11
CA MET A 1 63.99 -30.20 -36.94
C MET A 1 62.90 -29.47 -36.17
N ASN A 2 61.72 -29.40 -36.77
CA ASN A 2 60.55 -28.66 -36.32
C ASN A 2 60.03 -29.18 -34.97
N GLY A 3 59.76 -28.27 -34.03
CA GLY A 3 58.95 -28.53 -32.83
C GLY A 3 57.92 -27.40 -32.70
N PRO A 4 56.64 -27.69 -32.43
CA PRO A 4 55.57 -26.73 -32.67
C PRO A 4 55.44 -25.70 -31.55
N LEU A 5 55.10 -24.46 -31.94
CA LEU A 5 54.59 -23.42 -31.05
C LEU A 5 53.27 -23.91 -30.43
N VAL A 6 53.22 -23.99 -29.10
CA VAL A 6 51.96 -24.18 -28.36
C VAL A 6 51.31 -22.81 -28.18
N VAL A 7 50.20 -22.59 -28.86
CA VAL A 7 49.34 -21.41 -28.66
C VAL A 7 48.57 -21.61 -27.35
N LEU A 8 48.88 -20.78 -26.34
CA LEU A 8 48.09 -20.66 -25.12
C LEU A 8 46.73 -20.02 -25.45
N GLY A 9 45.69 -20.85 -25.53
CA GLY A 9 44.31 -20.38 -25.62
C GLY A 9 43.90 -19.67 -24.34
N ALA A 10 43.56 -18.38 -24.45
CA ALA A 10 42.94 -17.62 -23.38
C ALA A 10 41.56 -18.21 -23.06
N ALA A 11 41.42 -18.89 -21.93
CA ALA A 11 40.13 -19.26 -21.38
C ALA A 11 39.41 -17.99 -20.93
N LEU A 12 38.44 -17.54 -21.74
CA LEU A 12 37.45 -16.56 -21.34
C LEU A 12 36.64 -17.17 -20.18
N LEU A 13 36.97 -16.73 -18.95
CA LEU A 13 36.12 -16.90 -17.78
C LEU A 13 34.79 -16.20 -18.06
N THR A 14 33.81 -16.95 -18.54
CA THR A 14 32.42 -16.53 -18.51
C THR A 14 31.99 -16.49 -17.05
N VAL A 15 32.02 -15.31 -16.45
CA VAL A 15 31.32 -15.03 -15.20
C VAL A 15 29.86 -15.40 -15.44
N PRO A 16 29.25 -16.33 -14.67
CA PRO A 16 27.83 -16.55 -14.78
C PRO A 16 27.16 -15.23 -14.42
N ILE A 17 26.49 -14.62 -15.39
CA ILE A 17 25.58 -13.49 -15.17
C ILE A 17 24.65 -13.98 -14.07
N GLY A 18 24.79 -13.37 -12.88
CA GLY A 18 23.94 -13.67 -11.74
C GLY A 18 22.51 -13.63 -12.22
N ALA A 19 21.80 -14.73 -11.99
CA ALA A 19 20.38 -14.81 -12.27
C ALA A 19 19.71 -13.53 -11.73
N PRO A 20 18.79 -12.90 -12.48
CA PRO A 20 18.04 -11.77 -11.95
C PRO A 20 17.43 -12.17 -10.59
N PRO A 21 17.37 -11.26 -9.60
CA PRO A 21 16.65 -11.53 -8.37
C PRO A 21 15.26 -12.04 -8.76
N ARG A 22 14.87 -13.18 -8.18
CA ARG A 22 13.60 -13.83 -8.48
C ARG A 22 12.49 -12.78 -8.33
N SER A 23 11.94 -12.34 -9.45
CA SER A 23 10.70 -11.57 -9.48
C SER A 23 9.57 -12.56 -9.21
N GLY A 24 9.46 -12.93 -7.94
CA GLY A 24 8.35 -13.67 -7.36
C GLY A 24 8.03 -12.96 -6.06
N SER A 25 6.78 -12.64 -5.85
CA SER A 25 6.26 -12.06 -4.62
C SER A 25 6.58 -12.96 -3.42
N ASP A 26 7.75 -12.79 -2.81
CA ASP A 26 8.19 -13.48 -1.58
C ASP A 26 7.44 -12.99 -0.31
N ALA A 27 6.54 -12.02 -0.46
CA ALA A 27 5.67 -11.59 0.61
C ALA A 27 4.63 -12.69 0.90
N PRO A 28 4.51 -13.14 2.15
CA PRO A 28 3.56 -14.18 2.50
C PRO A 28 2.13 -13.71 2.20
N PRO A 29 1.25 -14.61 1.72
CA PRO A 29 -0.13 -14.26 1.46
C PRO A 29 -0.82 -13.82 2.76
N VAL A 30 -1.79 -12.92 2.62
CA VAL A 30 -2.60 -12.49 3.77
C VAL A 30 -3.46 -13.67 4.26
N ALA A 31 -3.30 -14.05 5.53
CA ALA A 31 -4.15 -15.06 6.15
C ALA A 31 -5.23 -14.38 6.99
N VAL A 32 -6.43 -14.21 6.42
CA VAL A 32 -7.57 -13.64 7.13
C VAL A 32 -8.06 -14.62 8.20
N THR A 33 -7.88 -14.28 9.47
CA THR A 33 -8.28 -15.15 10.60
C THR A 33 -9.71 -14.92 11.01
N GLU A 34 -10.15 -13.66 11.03
CA GLU A 34 -11.49 -13.25 11.44
C GLU A 34 -11.84 -11.93 10.74
N ALA A 35 -13.05 -11.80 10.21
CA ALA A 35 -13.61 -10.51 9.83
C ALA A 35 -15.04 -10.36 10.36
N THR A 36 -15.33 -9.22 10.96
CA THR A 36 -16.65 -8.93 11.54
C THR A 36 -17.17 -7.60 11.02
N TRP A 37 -18.37 -7.63 10.42
CA TRP A 37 -19.11 -6.45 9.99
C TRP A 37 -20.09 -6.04 11.08
N GLY A 38 -19.84 -4.90 11.73
CA GLY A 38 -20.68 -4.39 12.82
C GLY A 38 -20.31 -4.88 14.22
N ARG A 39 -19.04 -5.24 14.48
CA ARG A 39 -18.60 -5.77 15.80
C ARG A 39 -19.00 -4.86 16.96
N ARG A 40 -18.82 -3.55 16.81
CA ARG A 40 -19.18 -2.54 17.83
C ARG A 40 -20.70 -2.37 18.03
N CYS A 41 -21.50 -2.93 17.12
CA CYS A 41 -22.96 -2.93 17.19
C CYS A 41 -23.53 -4.25 17.74
N GLY A 42 -22.68 -5.19 18.18
CA GLY A 42 -23.12 -6.51 18.65
C GLY A 42 -23.41 -7.53 17.54
N ALA A 43 -23.01 -7.26 16.29
CA ALA A 43 -23.12 -8.24 15.21
C ALA A 43 -22.32 -9.52 15.52
N PRO A 44 -22.77 -10.70 15.05
CA PRO A 44 -22.06 -11.96 15.28
C PRO A 44 -20.61 -11.90 14.80
N ALA A 45 -19.67 -12.26 15.69
CA ALA A 45 -18.26 -12.32 15.35
C ALA A 45 -18.02 -13.28 14.17
N GLY A 46 -17.17 -12.85 13.23
CA GLY A 46 -16.80 -13.67 12.08
C GLY A 46 -17.81 -13.67 10.93
N ASN A 47 -18.95 -12.97 11.03
CA ASN A 47 -20.01 -12.91 10.00
C ASN A 47 -19.53 -12.47 8.60
N ALA A 48 -18.40 -11.77 8.50
CA ALA A 48 -17.82 -11.29 7.25
C ALA A 48 -16.57 -12.08 6.82
N THR A 49 -16.13 -13.09 7.58
CA THR A 49 -14.86 -13.79 7.32
C THR A 49 -14.82 -14.46 5.96
N ALA A 50 -15.92 -15.11 5.55
CA ALA A 50 -16.02 -15.73 4.23
C ALA A 50 -15.94 -14.70 3.09
N TYR A 51 -16.65 -13.59 3.22
CA TYR A 51 -16.64 -12.49 2.26
C TYR A 51 -15.22 -11.93 2.02
N VAL A 52 -14.46 -11.74 3.10
CA VAL A 52 -13.09 -11.20 2.99
C VAL A 52 -12.13 -12.28 2.45
N ARG A 53 -12.25 -13.54 2.88
CA ARG A 53 -11.42 -14.63 2.38
C ARG A 53 -11.61 -14.87 0.88
N GLU A 54 -12.84 -14.84 0.39
CA GLU A 54 -13.16 -15.00 -1.03
C GLU A 54 -12.46 -13.95 -1.89
N ARG A 55 -12.35 -12.71 -1.41
CA ARG A 55 -11.76 -11.59 -2.17
C ARG A 55 -10.25 -11.47 -2.03
N CYS A 56 -9.70 -11.92 -0.91
CA CYS A 56 -8.30 -11.69 -0.57
C CYS A 56 -7.43 -12.95 -0.59
N ALA A 57 -7.98 -14.10 -0.98
CA ALA A 57 -7.24 -15.35 -1.05
C ALA A 57 -5.94 -15.22 -1.86
N ASP A 58 -4.86 -15.79 -1.34
CA ASP A 58 -3.58 -15.98 -2.02
C ASP A 58 -2.87 -14.70 -2.52
N THR A 59 -3.24 -13.54 -2.00
CA THR A 59 -2.59 -12.27 -2.33
C THR A 59 -1.65 -11.80 -1.22
N ALA A 60 -0.48 -11.26 -1.59
CA ALA A 60 0.41 -10.60 -0.63
C ALA A 60 -0.14 -9.24 -0.14
N VAL A 61 -0.92 -8.59 -1.01
CA VAL A 61 -1.63 -7.33 -0.77
C VAL A 61 -3.02 -7.48 -1.39
N CYS A 62 -4.06 -7.31 -0.57
CA CYS A 62 -5.45 -7.28 -1.01
C CYS A 62 -6.00 -5.86 -0.85
N LEU A 63 -6.55 -5.31 -1.93
CA LEU A 63 -7.33 -4.07 -1.93
C LEU A 63 -8.80 -4.46 -1.86
N LEU A 64 -9.42 -4.25 -0.70
CA LEU A 64 -10.78 -4.67 -0.42
C LEU A 64 -11.72 -3.47 -0.36
N ASP A 65 -12.64 -3.36 -1.32
CA ASP A 65 -13.74 -2.42 -1.21
C ASP A 65 -14.82 -2.98 -0.29
N VAL A 66 -15.21 -2.20 0.72
CA VAL A 66 -16.25 -2.58 1.68
C VAL A 66 -17.62 -2.36 1.07
N ASP A 67 -18.18 -3.44 0.53
CA ASP A 67 -19.49 -3.46 -0.12
C ASP A 67 -20.60 -3.89 0.87
N PRO A 68 -21.42 -2.94 1.37
CA PRO A 68 -22.50 -3.24 2.30
C PRO A 68 -23.64 -4.05 1.67
N GLU A 69 -23.83 -4.01 0.35
CA GLU A 69 -24.88 -4.79 -0.33
C GLU A 69 -24.58 -6.28 -0.24
N ARG A 70 -23.31 -6.66 -0.40
CA ARG A 70 -22.86 -8.05 -0.25
C ARG A 70 -22.69 -8.50 1.20
N LEU A 71 -22.37 -7.59 2.12
CA LEU A 71 -22.23 -7.89 3.55
C LEU A 71 -23.58 -7.93 4.28
N GLY A 72 -24.61 -7.29 3.72
CA GLY A 72 -25.91 -7.14 4.35
C GLY A 72 -25.89 -6.22 5.57
N ASP A 73 -27.04 -6.17 6.26
CA ASP A 73 -27.21 -5.38 7.48
C ASP A 73 -27.39 -6.29 8.72
N PRO A 74 -26.30 -6.70 9.40
CA PRO A 74 -26.38 -7.48 10.62
C PRO A 74 -26.76 -6.65 11.86
N ALA A 75 -26.82 -5.32 11.75
CA ALA A 75 -27.12 -4.42 12.86
C ALA A 75 -27.85 -3.17 12.35
N PRO A 76 -29.18 -3.26 12.14
CA PRO A 76 -30.00 -2.15 11.66
C PRO A 76 -29.93 -0.93 12.59
N GLY A 77 -29.85 0.26 11.99
CA GLY A 77 -29.77 1.52 12.74
C GLY A 77 -28.40 1.82 13.38
N CYS A 78 -27.41 0.94 13.21
CA CYS A 78 -26.03 1.17 13.63
C CYS A 78 -25.11 1.38 12.43
N GLU A 79 -24.17 2.32 12.56
CA GLU A 79 -23.08 2.50 11.60
C GLU A 79 -22.10 1.33 11.70
N LYS A 80 -22.17 0.46 10.70
CA LYS A 80 -21.36 -0.75 10.63
C LYS A 80 -19.95 -0.39 10.20
N ARG A 81 -19.00 -1.13 10.78
CA ARG A 81 -17.60 -1.12 10.37
C ARG A 81 -17.12 -2.54 10.22
N LEU A 82 -16.33 -2.76 9.18
CA LEU A 82 -15.68 -4.02 8.89
C LEU A 82 -14.36 -4.02 9.65
N GLU A 83 -14.24 -4.91 10.62
CA GLU A 83 -13.00 -5.14 11.35
C GLU A 83 -12.40 -6.45 10.86
N VAL A 84 -11.22 -6.40 10.24
CA VAL A 84 -10.51 -7.56 9.68
C VAL A 84 -9.26 -7.80 10.49
N THR A 85 -9.05 -9.05 10.93
CA THR A 85 -7.82 -9.51 11.56
C THR A 85 -7.09 -10.47 10.62
N LEU A 86 -5.81 -10.18 10.41
CA LEU A 86 -4.89 -10.99 9.61
C LEU A 86 -3.86 -11.65 10.52
N ALA A 87 -3.50 -12.89 10.21
CA ALA A 87 -2.29 -13.54 10.69
C ALA A 87 -1.18 -13.34 9.66
N CYS A 88 -0.12 -12.64 10.07
CA CYS A 88 1.00 -12.32 9.21
C CYS A 88 2.28 -13.00 9.71
N PRO A 89 2.81 -13.98 8.96
CA PRO A 89 4.07 -14.61 9.33
C PRO A 89 5.21 -13.61 9.13
N VAL A 90 6.03 -13.45 10.18
CA VAL A 90 7.21 -12.58 10.22
C VAL A 90 8.36 -13.41 10.76
N GLY A 91 9.15 -13.98 9.85
CA GLY A 91 10.13 -15.02 10.19
C GLY A 91 9.43 -16.24 10.79
N ALA A 92 9.91 -16.71 11.95
CA ALA A 92 9.35 -17.87 12.66
C ALA A 92 8.14 -17.55 13.56
N LYS A 93 7.59 -16.33 13.51
CA LYS A 93 6.48 -15.88 14.36
C LYS A 93 5.29 -15.44 13.53
N THR A 94 4.11 -15.40 14.15
CA THR A 94 2.89 -14.82 13.56
C THR A 94 2.50 -13.56 14.30
N SER A 95 2.26 -12.48 13.57
CA SER A 95 1.76 -11.20 14.11
C SER A 95 0.31 -10.98 13.68
N ALA A 96 -0.53 -10.48 14.58
CA ALA A 96 -1.89 -10.09 14.23
C ALA A 96 -1.89 -8.65 13.71
N ARG A 97 -2.41 -8.43 12.50
CA ARG A 97 -2.68 -7.09 11.96
C ARG A 97 -4.18 -6.85 11.89
N ARG A 98 -4.61 -5.62 12.11
CA ARG A 98 -6.01 -5.23 12.06
C ARG A 98 -6.21 -4.08 11.09
N ALA A 99 -7.26 -4.17 10.28
CA ALA A 99 -7.76 -3.10 9.44
C ALA A 99 -9.23 -2.87 9.75
N THR A 100 -9.66 -1.62 9.69
CA THR A 100 -11.05 -1.25 9.96
C THR A 100 -11.54 -0.27 8.90
N GLY A 101 -12.68 -0.55 8.28
CA GLY A 101 -13.30 0.31 7.27
C GLY A 101 -14.81 0.46 7.49
N ALA A 102 -15.37 1.61 7.11
CA ALA A 102 -16.79 1.85 6.98
C ALA A 102 -17.30 1.41 5.60
N SER A 103 -18.61 1.55 5.37
CA SER A 103 -19.21 1.32 4.05
C SER A 103 -18.56 2.18 2.98
N GLY A 104 -18.19 1.59 1.85
CA GLY A 104 -17.53 2.31 0.75
C GLY A 104 -16.04 2.60 0.98
N ASP A 105 -15.49 2.27 2.15
CA ASP A 105 -14.03 2.36 2.35
C ASP A 105 -13.31 1.32 1.48
N ARG A 106 -12.10 1.68 1.06
CA ARG A 106 -11.13 0.74 0.51
C ARG A 106 -10.10 0.38 1.57
N LEU A 107 -9.97 -0.90 1.87
CA LEU A 107 -9.03 -1.43 2.86
C LEU A 107 -7.82 -2.07 2.20
N VAL A 108 -6.64 -1.67 2.62
CA VAL A 108 -5.38 -2.31 2.23
C VAL A 108 -5.02 -3.37 3.26
N LEU A 109 -5.18 -4.65 2.89
CA LEU A 109 -4.82 -5.79 3.71
C LEU A 109 -3.47 -6.34 3.23
N ALA A 110 -2.43 -6.24 4.06
CA ALA A 110 -1.10 -6.71 3.71
C ALA A 110 -0.32 -7.16 4.95
N CYS A 111 0.56 -8.14 4.75
CA CYS A 111 1.50 -8.59 5.79
C CYS A 111 2.84 -7.84 5.77
N ALA A 112 3.09 -7.07 4.71
CA ALA A 112 4.16 -6.10 4.63
C ALA A 112 3.65 -4.68 4.95
N ASP A 113 4.58 -3.78 5.24
CA ASP A 113 4.28 -2.36 5.44
C ASP A 113 4.18 -1.68 4.07
N VAL A 114 2.94 -1.38 3.67
CA VAL A 114 2.61 -0.81 2.37
C VAL A 114 1.77 0.44 2.54
N ILE A 115 1.78 1.27 1.50
CA ILE A 115 1.07 2.54 1.43
C ILE A 115 -0.44 2.27 1.44
N ASP A 116 -1.13 2.96 2.34
CA ASP A 116 -2.59 3.09 2.42
C ASP A 116 -2.91 4.59 2.31
N VAL A 117 -3.31 5.00 1.11
CA VAL A 117 -3.64 6.38 0.75
C VAL A 117 -4.92 6.78 1.46
N ARG A 118 -4.88 7.92 2.16
CA ARG A 118 -6.03 8.42 2.92
C ARG A 118 -6.75 9.55 2.21
N GLU A 119 -6.00 10.47 1.63
CA GLU A 119 -6.55 11.63 0.95
C GLU A 119 -5.48 12.26 0.07
N ALA A 120 -5.86 12.78 -1.08
CA ALA A 120 -5.08 13.75 -1.82
C ALA A 120 -5.95 14.83 -2.44
N THR A 121 -5.44 16.06 -2.42
CA THR A 121 -6.14 17.24 -2.94
C THR A 121 -5.19 18.05 -3.81
N TYR A 122 -5.66 18.36 -5.02
CA TYR A 122 -5.00 19.25 -5.95
C TYR A 122 -5.81 20.55 -6.08
N GLY A 123 -5.17 21.69 -5.76
CA GLY A 123 -5.78 23.02 -5.84
C GLY A 123 -6.55 23.48 -4.61
N GLY A 124 -6.31 22.87 -3.45
CA GLY A 124 -7.01 23.26 -2.21
C GLY A 124 -6.77 24.73 -1.81
N ASN A 125 -5.58 25.28 -2.11
CA ASN A 125 -5.28 26.71 -1.95
C ASN A 125 -6.13 27.63 -2.86
N CYS A 126 -6.73 27.07 -3.89
CA CYS A 126 -7.60 27.74 -4.86
C CYS A 126 -9.09 27.41 -4.65
N GLY A 127 -9.44 26.73 -3.55
CA GLY A 127 -10.83 26.33 -3.25
C GLY A 127 -11.31 25.08 -4.00
N ALA A 128 -10.40 24.28 -4.57
CA ALA A 128 -10.77 22.99 -5.14
C ALA A 128 -11.33 22.04 -4.06
N PRO A 129 -12.29 21.17 -4.39
CA PRO A 129 -12.83 20.20 -3.45
C PRO A 129 -11.76 19.29 -2.85
N ASP A 130 -11.84 19.07 -1.54
CA ASP A 130 -10.98 18.13 -0.85
C ASP A 130 -11.15 16.71 -1.40
N GLY A 131 -10.04 15.99 -1.53
CA GLY A 131 -10.03 14.61 -1.98
C GLY A 131 -10.11 14.39 -3.49
N ASN A 132 -10.18 15.45 -4.31
CA ASN A 132 -10.31 15.35 -5.77
C ASN A 132 -9.19 14.57 -6.49
N ALA A 133 -8.02 14.42 -5.86
CA ALA A 133 -6.89 13.68 -6.41
C ALA A 133 -6.65 12.32 -5.70
N THR A 134 -7.49 11.96 -4.73
CA THR A 134 -7.29 10.76 -3.89
C THR A 134 -7.29 9.49 -4.73
N SER A 135 -8.29 9.30 -5.60
CA SER A 135 -8.37 8.10 -6.44
C SER A 135 -7.13 7.96 -7.31
N HIS A 136 -6.72 9.01 -8.01
CA HIS A 136 -5.58 8.95 -8.92
C HIS A 136 -4.25 8.62 -8.20
N LEU A 137 -4.03 9.21 -7.02
CA LEU A 137 -2.86 8.86 -6.20
C LEU A 137 -2.93 7.39 -5.76
N ALA A 138 -4.10 6.95 -5.32
CA ALA A 138 -4.28 5.62 -4.78
C ALA A 138 -4.19 4.54 -5.87
N ASP A 139 -4.71 4.79 -7.07
CA ASP A 139 -4.57 3.90 -8.23
C ASP A 139 -3.09 3.72 -8.65
N THR A 140 -2.25 4.73 -8.37
CA THR A 140 -0.82 4.69 -8.70
C THR A 140 0.01 4.04 -7.58
N CYS A 141 -0.30 4.32 -6.31
CA CYS A 141 0.61 4.06 -5.19
C CYS A 141 0.10 3.11 -4.10
N GLU A 142 -1.20 2.81 -4.05
CA GLU A 142 -1.78 1.97 -3.01
C GLU A 142 -1.13 0.58 -3.00
N GLY A 143 -0.88 0.04 -1.81
CA GLY A 143 -0.36 -1.33 -1.66
C GLY A 143 1.12 -1.48 -2.00
N GLN A 144 1.81 -0.42 -2.42
CA GLN A 144 3.26 -0.45 -2.65
C GLN A 144 4.03 -0.08 -1.38
N PRO A 145 5.23 -0.63 -1.14
CA PRO A 145 6.08 -0.20 -0.02
C PRO A 145 6.70 1.19 -0.25
N SER A 146 6.87 1.58 -1.51
CA SER A 146 7.34 2.89 -1.94
C SER A 146 6.83 3.20 -3.34
N CYS A 147 6.42 4.43 -3.59
CA CYS A 147 5.88 4.88 -4.87
C CYS A 147 6.44 6.26 -5.23
N ARG A 148 6.79 6.47 -6.49
CA ARG A 148 7.01 7.81 -7.07
C ARG A 148 5.75 8.21 -7.80
N TYR A 149 5.27 9.42 -7.56
CA TYR A 149 4.04 9.93 -8.12
C TYR A 149 4.31 11.29 -8.76
N VAL A 150 3.88 11.45 -10.00
CA VAL A 150 4.01 12.70 -10.75
C VAL A 150 2.68 13.44 -10.66
N ILE A 151 2.70 14.66 -10.14
CA ILE A 151 1.55 15.54 -10.08
C ILE A 151 1.46 16.24 -11.44
N ASP A 152 0.57 15.74 -12.28
CA ASP A 152 0.35 16.24 -13.64
C ASP A 152 -1.08 16.77 -13.79
N PHE A 153 -1.21 18.06 -14.10
CA PHE A 153 -2.53 18.68 -14.30
C PHE A 153 -3.24 18.13 -15.54
N GLU A 154 -2.51 17.59 -16.52
CA GLU A 154 -3.11 16.97 -17.72
C GLU A 154 -3.85 15.68 -17.36
N ALA A 155 -3.36 14.95 -16.34
CA ALA A 155 -3.98 13.73 -15.84
C ALA A 155 -5.05 14.01 -14.78
N LEU A 156 -4.81 14.97 -13.89
CA LEU A 156 -5.71 15.31 -12.79
C LEU A 156 -6.86 16.24 -13.18
N GLY A 157 -6.73 16.93 -14.33
CA GLY A 157 -7.60 18.03 -14.72
C GLY A 157 -7.27 19.33 -13.99
N ASP A 158 -7.93 20.43 -14.43
CA ASP A 158 -7.81 21.73 -13.80
C ASP A 158 -9.09 22.09 -13.00
N PRO A 159 -9.08 21.90 -11.66
CA PRO A 159 -10.22 22.23 -10.82
C PRO A 159 -10.38 23.75 -10.55
N ALA A 160 -9.36 24.56 -10.85
CA ALA A 160 -9.35 25.99 -10.61
C ALA A 160 -8.51 26.72 -11.69
N PRO A 161 -9.10 27.00 -12.86
CA PRO A 161 -8.42 27.67 -13.96
C PRO A 161 -7.91 29.06 -13.57
N GLY A 162 -6.70 29.40 -14.00
CA GLY A 162 -6.07 30.70 -13.71
C GLY A 162 -5.52 30.85 -12.28
N CYS A 163 -5.60 29.81 -11.46
CA CYS A 163 -4.97 29.77 -10.13
C CYS A 163 -3.82 28.75 -10.09
N SER A 164 -2.70 29.15 -9.48
CA SER A 164 -1.53 28.32 -9.25
C SER A 164 -1.82 27.33 -8.11
N LYS A 165 -2.10 26.08 -8.47
CA LYS A 165 -2.63 25.05 -7.55
C LYS A 165 -1.51 24.39 -6.75
N SER A 166 -1.73 24.24 -5.44
CA SER A 166 -0.92 23.39 -4.56
C SER A 166 -1.38 21.94 -4.64
N TYR A 167 -0.57 21.03 -4.10
CA TYR A 167 -0.95 19.64 -3.91
C TYR A 167 -0.66 19.21 -2.48
N ARG A 168 -1.60 18.52 -1.85
CA ARG A 168 -1.35 17.86 -0.56
C ARG A 168 -1.82 16.42 -0.62
N ALA A 169 -1.07 15.54 0.03
CA ALA A 169 -1.48 14.15 0.20
C ALA A 169 -1.19 13.66 1.62
N ARG A 170 -2.04 12.74 2.08
CA ARG A 170 -1.90 12.02 3.34
C ARG A 170 -1.99 10.52 3.07
N TRP A 171 -1.06 9.78 3.64
CA TRP A 171 -1.07 8.32 3.59
C TRP A 171 -0.64 7.75 4.93
N SER A 172 -0.94 6.49 5.14
CA SER A 172 -0.46 5.71 6.29
C SER A 172 0.23 4.45 5.79
N CYS A 173 0.80 3.69 6.72
CA CYS A 173 1.37 2.40 6.43
C CYS A 173 0.59 1.33 7.19
N THR A 174 0.33 0.20 6.53
CA THR A 174 -0.36 -0.96 7.13
C THR A 174 0.37 -1.53 8.35
N GLY A 175 1.68 -1.23 8.51
CA GLY A 175 2.49 -1.49 9.70
C GLY A 175 2.15 -0.67 10.93
N GLY A 176 1.28 0.32 10.76
CA GLY A 176 1.06 1.38 11.73
C GLY A 176 2.12 2.48 11.63
N GLY A 177 2.24 3.24 12.71
CA GLY A 177 2.99 4.49 12.73
C GLY A 177 2.10 5.70 12.40
N PRO A 178 2.64 6.92 12.56
CA PRO A 178 1.88 8.14 12.30
C PRO A 178 1.56 8.27 10.81
N ALA A 179 0.38 8.84 10.50
CA ALA A 179 0.05 9.24 9.14
C ALA A 179 1.11 10.21 8.62
N GLN A 180 1.57 9.93 7.41
CA GLN A 180 2.51 10.76 6.67
C GLN A 180 1.74 11.81 5.88
N ARG A 181 2.38 12.94 5.62
CA ARG A 181 1.83 13.99 4.78
C ARG A 181 2.92 14.62 3.94
N ILE A 182 2.54 15.08 2.76
CA ILE A 182 3.36 15.94 1.92
C ILE A 182 2.51 17.08 1.39
N GLU A 183 3.15 18.23 1.24
CA GLU A 183 2.56 19.42 0.63
C GLU A 183 3.55 19.98 -0.37
N VAL A 184 3.09 20.16 -1.60
CA VAL A 184 3.80 20.82 -2.68
C VAL A 184 3.11 22.17 -2.87
N PRO A 185 3.86 23.28 -2.82
CA PRO A 185 3.28 24.61 -2.97
C PRO A 185 2.68 24.81 -4.36
N ALA A 186 2.14 26.01 -4.59
CA ALA A 186 1.58 26.43 -5.88
C ALA A 186 2.50 26.08 -7.07
N GLU A 187 1.90 25.77 -8.21
CA GLU A 187 2.54 25.18 -9.41
C GLU A 187 2.88 23.68 -9.29
N ALA A 188 2.23 22.98 -8.36
CA ALA A 188 2.44 21.55 -8.14
C ALA A 188 2.16 20.70 -9.39
N GLY A 189 1.23 21.13 -10.26
CA GLY A 189 0.81 20.40 -11.46
C GLY A 189 1.81 20.40 -12.61
N ALA A 190 2.93 21.13 -12.51
CA ALA A 190 3.96 21.20 -13.55
C ALA A 190 4.88 19.96 -13.57
N LYS A 191 4.27 18.76 -13.55
CA LYS A 191 4.92 17.44 -13.50
C LYS A 191 5.88 17.28 -12.31
N HIS A 192 5.51 17.83 -11.15
CA HIS A 192 6.31 17.70 -9.94
C HIS A 192 6.28 16.25 -9.41
N GLU A 193 7.44 15.67 -9.11
CA GLU A 193 7.52 14.30 -8.55
C GLU A 193 7.55 14.33 -7.02
N ILE A 194 6.69 13.53 -6.38
CA ILE A 194 6.73 13.22 -4.96
C ILE A 194 7.01 11.74 -4.72
N ALA A 195 7.56 11.41 -3.56
CA ALA A 195 7.80 10.03 -3.15
C ALA A 195 7.01 9.67 -1.90
N LEU A 196 6.12 8.69 -2.00
CA LEU A 196 5.46 8.05 -0.88
C LEU A 196 6.30 6.85 -0.44
N ARG A 197 6.51 6.69 0.86
CA ARG A 197 7.29 5.57 1.40
C ARG A 197 6.68 5.11 2.71
N CYS A 198 6.72 3.80 2.92
CA CYS A 198 6.60 3.21 4.24
C CYS A 198 7.99 2.92 4.79
N PRO A 199 8.34 3.44 5.98
CA PRO A 199 9.59 3.07 6.60
C PRO A 199 9.55 1.56 6.87
N VAL A 200 10.55 0.83 6.38
CA VAL A 200 10.77 -0.54 6.86
C VAL A 200 11.01 -0.45 8.36
N ALA A 201 10.26 -1.22 9.16
CA ALA A 201 10.42 -1.23 10.60
C ALA A 201 11.90 -1.44 10.94
N ALA A 202 12.58 -0.36 11.33
CA ALA A 202 13.97 -0.43 11.76
C ALA A 202 13.99 -1.33 12.99
N LYS A 203 14.64 -2.49 12.86
CA LYS A 203 14.89 -3.40 13.96
C LYS A 203 15.54 -2.58 15.06
N GLN A 204 14.81 -2.24 16.13
CA GLN A 204 15.38 -1.49 17.24
C GLN A 204 16.46 -2.36 17.87
N SER A 205 17.72 -2.13 17.50
CA SER A 205 18.85 -2.60 18.27
C SER A 205 18.81 -1.86 19.58
N ARG A 206 18.25 -2.50 20.62
CA ARG A 206 18.48 -2.12 22.00
C ARG A 206 20.00 -2.01 22.18
N GLY A 207 20.50 -0.78 22.21
CA GLY A 207 21.85 -0.49 22.67
C GLY A 207 21.91 -0.91 24.13
N ALA A 208 22.66 -1.97 24.42
CA ALA A 208 23.14 -2.24 25.76
C ALA A 208 24.16 -1.12 26.10
N GLY A 209 23.72 -0.13 26.86
CA GLY A 209 24.58 0.86 27.49
C GLY A 209 25.22 0.25 28.73
N ARG A 210 26.54 0.44 28.83
CA ARG A 210 27.48 -0.02 29.87
C ARG A 210 27.06 0.32 31.29
#